data_AF-A0A0G1U2K4-F1
#
_entry.id   AF-A0A0G1U2K4-F1
#
_cell.length_a   1.000
_cell.length_b   1.000
_cell.length_c   1.000
_cell.angle_alpha   90.00
_cell.angle_beta   90.00
_cell.angle_gamma   90.00
#
_symmetry.space_group_name_H-M   'P 1'
#
loop_
_entity.id
_entity.type
_entity.pdbx_description
1 polymer ?
#
loop_
_entity_poly.entity_id
_entity_poly.type
_entity_poly.pdbx_seq_one_letter_code
_entity_poly.pdbx_strand_id
1 'polypeptide(L)'
;MRLEVGQKIKTNYGTEHYVVVGIKRNCTCPHILDEINCTGVTESRMHSHLTVRSLKDGKLGWLNWYDDETLKSIRGRDRILLLTNNEPLQLSMI
;
A
#
# COMPACT_ATOMS: atom_id res chain seq x y z
N MET A 1 13.47 4.35 -1.61
CA MET A 1 12.59 5.54 -1.67
C MET A 1 11.39 5.22 -0.80
N ARG A 2 11.07 6.05 0.20
CA ARG A 2 10.07 5.68 1.21
C ARG A 2 8.69 6.25 0.84
N LEU A 3 7.65 5.43 0.91
CA LEU A 3 6.26 5.85 0.72
C LEU A 3 5.79 6.66 1.93
N GLU A 4 5.11 7.78 1.73
CA GLU A 4 4.59 8.64 2.81
C GLU A 4 3.07 8.85 2.70
N VAL A 5 2.45 9.17 3.84
CA VAL A 5 1.04 9.56 3.90
C VAL A 5 0.80 10.81 3.04
N GLY A 6 -0.31 10.83 2.31
CA GLY A 6 -0.68 11.90 1.36
C GLY A 6 -0.19 11.67 -0.07
N GLN A 7 0.71 10.72 -0.31
CA GLN A 7 1.16 10.41 -1.67
C GLN A 7 0.08 9.72 -2.49
N LYS A 8 0.00 10.10 -3.77
CA LYS A 8 -0.84 9.43 -4.76
C LYS A 8 -0.12 8.22 -5.33
N ILE A 9 -0.81 7.10 -5.41
CA ILE A 9 -0.26 5.83 -5.87
C ILE A 9 -1.22 5.06 -6.76
N LYS A 10 -0.69 4.06 -7.45
CA LYS A 10 -1.46 2.95 -8.02
C LYS A 10 -0.71 1.64 -7.89
N THR A 11 -1.41 0.53 -8.09
CA THR A 11 -0.78 -0.78 -8.27
C THR A 11 -0.54 -1.05 -9.76
N ASN A 12 0.29 -2.04 -10.07
CA ASN A 12 0.55 -2.48 -11.45
C ASN A 12 -0.52 -3.43 -12.02
N TYR A 13 -1.49 -3.87 -11.21
CA TYR A 13 -2.53 -4.82 -11.61
C TYR A 13 -3.95 -4.20 -11.63
N GLY A 14 -4.09 -2.94 -11.24
CA GLY A 14 -5.35 -2.22 -11.23
C GLY A 14 -5.29 -0.92 -12.02
N THR A 15 -6.45 -0.38 -12.35
CA THR A 15 -6.60 0.94 -12.98
C THR A 15 -6.91 2.04 -11.97
N GLU A 16 -7.20 1.67 -10.72
CA GLU A 16 -7.58 2.60 -9.65
C GLU A 16 -6.37 3.37 -9.10
N HIS A 17 -6.61 4.63 -8.76
CA HIS A 17 -5.63 5.49 -8.13
C HIS A 17 -6.04 5.76 -6.69
N TYR A 18 -5.05 5.83 -5.80
CA TYR A 18 -5.30 5.99 -4.38
C TYR A 18 -4.45 7.10 -3.78
N VAL A 19 -4.90 7.63 -2.65
CA VAL A 19 -4.06 8.41 -1.73
C VAL A 19 -3.76 7.54 -0.51
N VAL A 20 -2.50 7.52 -0.10
CA VAL A 20 -2.10 6.86 1.15
C VAL A 20 -2.62 7.69 2.33
N VAL A 21 -3.39 7.09 3.22
CA VAL A 21 -3.95 7.76 4.40
C VAL A 21 -3.38 7.21 5.71
N GLY A 22 -2.77 6.02 5.69
CA GLY A 22 -2.10 5.45 6.85
C GLY A 22 -1.08 4.40 6.44
N ILE A 23 -0.01 4.27 7.23
CA ILE A 23 1.06 3.30 7.01
C ILE A 23 1.42 2.66 8.34
N LYS A 24 1.33 1.33 8.42
CA LYS A 24 1.92 0.53 9.49
C LYS A 24 3.16 -0.18 8.93
N ARG A 25 4.33 0.24 9.39
CA ARG A 25 5.63 -0.26 8.92
C ARG A 25 6.12 -1.42 9.77
N ASN A 26 7.11 -2.14 9.27
CA ASN A 26 7.83 -3.20 9.96
C ASN A 26 6.91 -4.33 10.49
N CYS A 27 5.84 -4.68 9.77
CA CYS A 27 5.03 -5.85 10.12
C CYS A 27 5.79 -7.13 9.77
N THR A 28 5.76 -8.08 10.68
CA THR A 28 6.20 -9.48 10.48
C THR A 28 5.03 -10.45 10.57
N CYS A 29 3.80 -9.91 10.52
CA CYS A 29 2.57 -10.67 10.66
C CYS A 29 2.52 -11.85 9.68
N PRO A 30 2.07 -13.03 10.14
CA PRO A 30 1.99 -14.22 9.30
C PRO A 30 0.92 -14.05 8.23
N HIS A 31 0.98 -14.92 7.21
CA HIS A 31 -0.05 -14.93 6.20
C HIS A 31 -1.33 -15.54 6.79
N ILE A 32 -2.48 -14.92 6.52
CA ILE A 32 -3.75 -15.40 7.07
C ILE A 32 -4.07 -16.84 6.66
N LEU A 33 -3.62 -17.29 5.49
CA LEU A 33 -3.78 -18.69 5.09
C LEU A 33 -2.86 -19.62 5.89
N ASP A 34 -1.68 -19.17 6.32
CA ASP A 34 -0.78 -19.97 7.15
C ASP A 34 -1.39 -20.14 8.55
N GLU A 35 -2.06 -19.09 9.06
CA GLU A 35 -2.84 -19.16 10.31
C GLU A 35 -4.04 -20.10 10.19
N ILE A 36 -4.85 -19.98 9.12
CA ILE A 36 -6.03 -20.83 8.89
C ILE A 36 -5.63 -22.31 8.74
N ASN A 37 -4.52 -22.58 8.06
CA ASN A 37 -4.07 -23.94 7.82
C ASN A 37 -3.34 -24.56 9.02
N CYS A 38 -3.17 -23.82 10.13
CA CYS A 38 -2.44 -24.24 11.32
C CYS A 38 -1.02 -24.77 11.02
N THR A 39 -0.44 -24.38 9.90
CA THR A 39 0.90 -24.81 9.49
C THR A 39 1.90 -23.88 10.13
N GLY A 40 2.44 -24.27 11.30
CA GLY A 40 3.63 -23.67 11.93
C GLY A 40 3.81 -22.19 11.62
N VAL A 41 2.96 -21.35 12.21
CA VAL A 41 2.83 -19.92 11.90
C VAL A 41 4.20 -19.26 12.06
N THR A 42 4.86 -19.02 10.93
CA THR A 42 6.18 -18.39 10.88
C THR A 42 5.99 -16.95 10.49
N GLU A 43 6.67 -16.07 11.22
CA GLU A 43 6.70 -14.65 10.91
C GLU A 43 7.10 -14.45 9.44
N SER A 44 6.42 -13.52 8.77
CA SER A 44 6.76 -13.20 7.39
C SER A 44 8.03 -12.34 7.33
N ARG A 45 8.58 -12.21 6.11
CA ARG A 45 9.51 -11.10 5.84
C ARG A 45 8.87 -9.76 6.23
N MET A 46 9.70 -8.82 6.67
CA MET A 46 9.28 -7.49 7.07
C MET A 46 8.56 -6.78 5.90
N HIS A 47 7.41 -6.16 6.17
CA HIS A 47 6.61 -5.45 5.17
C HIS A 47 5.75 -4.35 5.80
N SER A 48 5.06 -3.59 4.96
CA SER A 48 4.15 -2.51 5.35
C SER A 48 2.70 -2.85 5.01
N HIS A 49 1.78 -2.37 5.86
CA HIS A 49 0.34 -2.33 5.61
C HIS A 49 -0.06 -0.89 5.36
N LEU A 50 -0.76 -0.66 4.27
CA LEU A 50 -1.21 0.66 3.86
C LEU A 50 -2.73 0.73 3.99
N THR A 51 -3.19 1.79 4.61
CA THR A 51 -4.58 2.23 4.46
C THR A 51 -4.59 3.28 3.36
N VAL A 52 -5.46 3.08 2.38
CA VAL A 52 -5.56 3.94 1.20
C VAL A 52 -6.99 4.43 1.00
N ARG A 53 -7.15 5.57 0.34
CA ARG A 53 -8.44 6.10 -0.09
C ARG A 53 -8.49 6.14 -1.61
N SER A 54 -9.51 5.51 -2.18
CA SER A 54 -9.82 5.54 -3.61
C SER A 54 -10.06 6.97 -4.07
N LEU A 55 -9.42 7.38 -5.18
CA LEU A 55 -9.65 8.68 -5.79
C LEU A 55 -10.92 8.70 -6.64
N LYS A 56 -11.43 7.53 -7.06
CA LYS A 56 -12.66 7.42 -7.84
C LYS A 56 -13.93 7.62 -7.01
N ASP A 57 -14.02 6.94 -5.86
CA ASP A 57 -15.25 6.88 -5.05
C ASP A 57 -15.05 7.21 -3.57
N GLY A 58 -13.83 7.58 -3.16
CA GLY A 58 -13.53 8.02 -1.80
C GLY A 58 -13.52 6.92 -0.74
N LYS A 59 -13.75 5.65 -1.12
CA LYS A 59 -13.78 4.53 -0.16
C LYS A 59 -12.38 4.20 0.37
N LEU A 60 -12.36 3.70 1.59
CA LEU A 60 -11.14 3.15 2.19
C LEU A 60 -10.85 1.75 1.64
N GLY A 61 -9.57 1.46 1.48
CA GLY A 61 -9.06 0.15 1.12
C GLY A 61 -7.74 -0.13 1.81
N TRP A 62 -7.23 -1.36 1.64
CA TRP A 62 -5.99 -1.81 2.25
C TRP A 62 -5.07 -2.42 1.20
N LEU A 63 -3.79 -2.05 1.25
CA LEU A 63 -2.73 -2.64 0.44
C LEU A 63 -1.66 -3.15 1.40
N ASN A 64 -1.50 -4.47 1.44
CA ASN A 64 -0.62 -5.14 2.40
C ASN A 64 0.52 -5.86 1.68
N TRP A 65 1.52 -6.30 2.44
CA TRP A 65 2.64 -7.11 1.96
C TRP A 65 3.63 -6.36 1.06
N TYR A 66 3.75 -5.04 1.19
CA TYR A 66 4.72 -4.26 0.40
C TYR A 66 5.98 -3.95 1.19
N ASP A 67 7.13 -4.15 0.57
CA ASP A 67 8.43 -3.72 1.07
C ASP A 67 8.55 -2.19 1.00
N ASP A 68 9.00 -1.57 2.09
CA ASP A 68 8.99 -0.12 2.26
C ASP A 68 10.03 0.60 1.39
N GLU A 69 11.12 -0.08 1.06
CA GLU A 69 12.24 0.53 0.32
C GLU A 69 12.04 0.43 -1.19
N THR A 70 11.52 -0.72 -1.62
CA THR A 70 11.40 -1.10 -3.03
C THR A 70 9.99 -0.93 -3.59
N LEU A 71 8.98 -0.78 -2.72
CA LEU A 71 7.56 -0.73 -3.08
C LEU A 71 7.05 -1.96 -3.83
N LYS A 72 7.79 -3.08 -3.73
CA LYS A 72 7.42 -4.38 -4.31
C LYS A 72 6.71 -5.22 -3.27
N SER A 73 5.78 -6.04 -3.71
CA SER A 73 5.17 -7.04 -2.86
C SER A 73 6.20 -8.09 -2.47
N ILE A 74 6.23 -8.47 -1.20
CA ILE A 74 7.06 -9.58 -0.70
C ILE A 74 6.47 -10.95 -1.03
N ARG A 75 5.26 -11.00 -1.61
CA ARG A 75 4.52 -12.23 -1.94
C ARG A 75 4.37 -12.50 -3.44
N GLY A 76 4.75 -11.56 -4.31
CA GLY A 76 4.49 -11.72 -5.74
C GLY A 76 5.15 -10.67 -6.61
N ARG A 77 4.58 -10.48 -7.81
CA ARG A 77 5.09 -9.53 -8.81
C ARG A 77 4.44 -8.14 -8.72
N ASP A 78 3.62 -7.93 -7.70
CA ASP A 78 2.90 -6.68 -7.52
C ASP A 78 3.84 -5.59 -7.04
N ARG A 79 3.54 -4.35 -7.44
CA ARG A 79 4.30 -3.17 -7.03
C ARG A 79 3.42 -1.94 -6.95
N ILE A 80 3.78 -1.06 -6.03
CA ILE A 80 3.22 0.28 -5.91
C ILE A 80 4.00 1.21 -6.82
N LEU A 81 3.27 2.00 -7.59
CA LEU A 81 3.79 3.03 -8.47
C LEU A 81 3.39 4.38 -7.88
N LEU A 82 4.39 5.22 -7.57
CA LEU A 82 4.14 6.59 -7.16
C LEU A 82 3.65 7.40 -8.36
N LEU A 83 2.58 8.15 -8.16
CA LEU A 83 2.11 9.15 -9.12
C LEU A 83 2.72 10.47 -8.66
N THR A 84 3.88 10.84 -9.20
CA THR A 84 4.47 12.15 -8.95
C THR A 84 3.51 13.24 -9.43
N ASN A 85 2.99 14.05 -8.51
CA ASN A 85 2.21 15.25 -8.83
C ASN A 85 3.13 16.23 -9.55
N ASN A 86 3.05 16.32 -10.89
CA ASN A 86 3.63 17.44 -11.62
C ASN A 86 2.70 18.64 -11.74
N GLU A 87 1.56 18.66 -11.02
CA GLU A 87 0.72 19.84 -10.95
C GLU A 87 0.36 20.19 -9.49
N PRO A 88 0.59 21.44 -9.07
CA PRO A 88 0.08 21.92 -7.80
C PRO A 88 -1.45 21.87 -7.85
N LEU A 89 -2.06 21.19 -6.86
CA LEU A 89 -3.49 21.32 -6.61
C LEU A 89 -3.74 22.75 -6.15
N GLN A 90 -4.11 23.62 -7.09
CA GLN A 90 -4.56 24.97 -6.80
C GLN A 90 -5.89 24.85 -6.03
N LEU A 91 -5.82 25.00 -4.71
CA LEU A 91 -6.99 25.26 -3.87
C LEU A 91 -7.48 26.67 -4.18
N SER A 92 -8.34 26.81 -5.17
CA SER A 92 -9.20 28.00 -5.25
C SER A 92 -10.22 27.91 -4.12
N MET A 93 -9.98 28.65 -3.04
CA MET A 93 -11.05 29.00 -2.12
C MET A 93 -11.98 29.96 -2.86
N ILE A 94 -13.25 29.58 -2.97
CA ILE A 94 -14.36 30.44 -3.38
C ILE A 94 -14.83 31.19 -2.14
#